data_AF-A0A530BNY2-F1
#
_entry.id   AF-A0A530BNY2-F1
#
_cell.length_a   1.000
_cell.length_b   1.000
_cell.length_c   1.000
_cell.angle_alpha   90.00
_cell.angle_beta   90.00
_cell.angle_gamma   90.00
#
_symmetry.space_group_name_H-M   'P 1'
#
loop_
_entity.id
_entity.type
_entity.pdbx_description
1 polymer ?
#
loop_
_entity_poly.entity_id
_entity_poly.type
_entity_poly.pdbx_seq_one_letter_code
_entity_poly.pdbx_strand_id
1 'polypeptide(L)'
;TSASTKKEAAYLFCQWAVSPAMGARLLQAGAGVPFRKSVLEDPKVREGVTMPPSWLDAVVGSGNISRLALPVIIPVTEFRDIYGVALTNMIAGADPADELKKATEQFQPVLDRSEQG
;
A
#
# COMPACT_ATOMS: atom_id res chain seq x y z
N THR A 1 6.00 -2.20 -17.73
CA THR A 1 7.32 -2.43 -18.35
C THR A 1 7.25 -3.16 -19.69
N SER A 2 6.19 -3.96 -19.94
CA SER A 2 5.98 -4.74 -21.17
C SER A 2 6.10 -3.91 -22.46
N ALA A 3 5.45 -2.75 -22.54
CA ALA A 3 5.47 -1.89 -23.73
C ALA A 3 6.71 -0.96 -23.84
N SER A 4 7.61 -0.92 -22.84
CA SER A 4 8.77 -0.04 -22.88
C SER A 4 9.76 -0.45 -23.97
N THR A 5 10.29 0.52 -24.71
CA THR A 5 11.39 0.32 -25.68
C THR A 5 12.78 0.42 -25.03
N LYS A 6 12.85 0.79 -23.74
CA LYS A 6 14.10 0.96 -22.97
C LYS A 6 14.10 0.03 -21.74
N LYS A 7 13.85 -1.26 -21.96
CA LYS A 7 13.62 -2.24 -20.89
C LYS A 7 14.83 -2.39 -19.95
N GLU A 8 16.05 -2.42 -20.49
CA GLU A 8 17.27 -2.53 -19.69
C GLU A 8 17.49 -1.31 -18.80
N ALA A 9 17.40 -0.09 -19.36
CA ALA A 9 17.50 1.13 -18.58
C ALA A 9 16.41 1.22 -17.51
N ALA A 10 15.18 0.80 -17.82
CA ALA A 10 14.09 0.74 -16.85
C ALA A 10 14.40 -0.26 -15.72
N TYR A 11 14.96 -1.42 -16.04
CA TYR A 11 15.37 -2.43 -15.05
C TYR A 11 16.47 -1.90 -14.12
N LEU A 12 17.53 -1.29 -14.68
CA LEU A 12 18.60 -0.69 -13.88
C LEU A 12 18.10 0.47 -13.02
N PHE A 13 17.18 1.28 -13.53
CA PHE A 13 16.54 2.33 -12.75
C PHE A 13 15.75 1.74 -11.57
N CYS A 14 14.96 0.69 -11.79
CA CYS A 14 14.27 -0.01 -10.70
C CYS A 14 15.27 -0.50 -9.65
N GLN A 15 16.39 -1.13 -10.05
CA GLN A 15 17.43 -1.59 -9.12
C GLN A 15 18.03 -0.44 -8.29
N TRP A 16 18.32 0.69 -8.93
CA TRP A 16 18.83 1.88 -8.24
C TRP A 16 17.79 2.46 -7.27
N ALA A 17 16.55 2.65 -7.73
CA ALA A 17 15.47 3.24 -6.94
C ALA A 17 15.14 2.39 -5.71
N VAL A 18 15.22 1.07 -5.84
CA VAL A 18 14.97 0.12 -4.75
C VAL A 18 16.21 -0.22 -3.94
N SER A 19 17.35 0.46 -4.11
CA SER A 19 18.60 0.18 -3.39
C SER A 19 18.56 0.58 -1.90
N PRO A 20 19.42 0.01 -1.03
CA PRO A 20 19.52 0.43 0.36
C PRO A 20 19.84 1.91 0.51
N ALA A 21 20.71 2.45 -0.34
CA ALA A 21 21.10 3.85 -0.31
C ALA A 21 19.91 4.78 -0.61
N MET A 22 19.05 4.43 -1.57
CA MET A 22 17.86 5.24 -1.86
C MET A 22 16.80 5.09 -0.77
N GLY A 23 16.64 3.89 -0.22
CA GLY A 23 15.76 3.67 0.92
C GLY A 23 16.18 4.47 2.16
N ALA A 24 17.47 4.55 2.45
CA ALA A 24 18.00 5.35 3.56
C ALA A 24 17.71 6.84 3.33
N ARG A 25 17.94 7.36 2.12
CA ARG A 25 17.60 8.75 1.77
C ARG A 25 16.11 9.05 1.92
N LEU A 26 15.25 8.16 1.43
CA LEU A 26 13.80 8.29 1.57
C LEU A 26 13.38 8.42 3.04
N LEU A 27 13.92 7.53 3.89
CA LEU A 27 13.61 7.51 5.31
C LEU A 27 14.15 8.74 6.05
N GLN A 28 15.42 9.07 5.81
CA GLN A 28 16.11 10.16 6.50
C GLN A 28 15.54 11.53 6.15
N ALA A 29 15.09 11.71 4.91
CA ALA A 29 14.39 12.92 4.46
C ALA A 29 12.94 13.02 4.98
N GLY A 30 12.42 12.01 5.68
CA GLY A 30 11.01 11.96 6.10
C GLY A 30 10.02 11.83 4.93
N ALA A 31 10.51 11.49 3.74
CA ALA A 31 9.72 11.42 2.51
C ALA A 31 8.94 10.10 2.36
N GLY A 32 9.19 9.12 3.24
CA GLY A 32 8.43 7.87 3.28
C GLY A 32 9.14 6.77 4.05
N VAL A 33 8.52 5.59 4.06
CA VAL A 33 9.06 4.37 4.68
C VAL A 33 9.56 3.44 3.58
N PRO A 34 10.84 3.04 3.57
CA PRO A 34 11.36 2.09 2.60
C PRO A 34 10.80 0.67 2.87
N PHE A 35 10.58 -0.10 1.82
CA PHE A 35 10.12 -1.49 1.90
C PHE A 35 11.20 -2.48 2.40
N ARG A 36 12.47 -2.04 2.53
CA ARG A 36 13.57 -2.87 3.02
C ARG A 36 13.67 -2.81 4.54
N LYS A 37 13.39 -3.93 5.20
CA LYS A 37 13.58 -4.09 6.65
C LYS A 37 15.03 -3.77 7.09
N SER A 38 16.02 -4.20 6.31
CA SER A 38 17.45 -3.93 6.59
C SER A 38 17.81 -2.45 6.68
N VAL A 39 17.05 -1.56 6.02
CA VAL A 39 17.28 -0.10 6.09
C VAL A 39 16.65 0.48 7.36
N LEU A 40 15.50 -0.04 7.78
CA LEU A 40 14.81 0.39 8.99
C LEU A 40 15.55 -0.04 10.27
N GLU A 41 16.30 -1.14 10.21
CA GLU A 41 17.04 -1.71 11.34
C GLU A 41 18.49 -1.23 11.43
N ASP A 42 19.03 -0.55 10.41
CA ASP A 42 20.42 -0.08 10.39
C ASP A 42 20.60 1.13 11.33
N PRO A 43 21.40 1.01 12.42
CA PRO A 43 21.60 2.10 13.36
C PRO A 43 22.10 3.40 12.72
N LYS A 44 22.99 3.31 11.73
CA LYS A 44 23.54 4.49 11.04
C LYS A 44 22.50 5.20 10.20
N VAL A 45 21.58 4.44 9.61
CA VAL A 45 20.45 5.04 8.88
C VAL A 45 19.55 5.78 9.88
N ARG A 46 19.23 5.15 11.02
CA ARG A 46 18.34 5.73 12.05
C ARG A 46 18.90 7.02 12.67
N GLU A 47 20.21 7.14 12.83
CA GLU A 47 20.87 8.38 13.29
C GLU A 47 20.55 9.59 12.40
N GLY A 48 20.39 9.38 11.09
CA GLY A 48 20.07 10.45 10.14
C GLY A 48 18.58 10.72 9.97
N VAL A 49 17.70 10.04 10.71
CA VAL A 49 16.25 10.22 10.59
C VAL A 49 15.82 11.51 11.27
N THR A 50 15.20 12.40 10.51
CA THR A 50 14.73 13.71 10.98
C THR A 50 13.35 13.65 11.64
N MET A 51 12.59 12.56 11.40
CA MET A 51 11.30 12.32 12.04
C MET A 51 11.47 11.96 13.53
N PRO A 52 10.44 12.18 14.37
CA PRO A 52 10.51 11.82 15.79
C PRO A 52 10.86 10.33 16.00
N PRO A 53 11.69 9.96 17.00
CA PRO A 53 12.04 8.56 17.27
C PRO A 53 10.82 7.65 17.45
N SER A 54 9.78 8.14 18.13
CA SER A 54 8.52 7.41 18.33
C SER A 54 7.78 7.10 17.03
N TRP A 55 7.89 7.95 16.02
CA TRP A 55 7.33 7.69 14.70
C TRP A 55 8.05 6.51 14.04
N LEU A 56 9.38 6.49 14.11
CA LEU A 56 10.18 5.41 13.53
C LEU A 56 9.91 4.07 14.23
N ASP A 57 9.79 4.08 15.56
CA ASP A 57 9.44 2.89 16.34
C ASP A 57 8.05 2.37 15.97
N ALA A 58 7.07 3.27 15.80
CA ALA A 58 5.72 2.91 15.35
C ALA A 58 5.74 2.28 13.94
N VAL A 59 6.51 2.85 13.01
CA VAL A 59 6.68 2.30 11.65
C VAL A 59 7.28 0.90 11.69
N VAL A 60 8.38 0.73 12.43
CA VAL A 60 9.08 -0.57 12.55
C VAL A 60 8.19 -1.60 13.23
N GLY A 61 7.49 -1.22 14.30
CA GLY A 61 6.54 -2.07 14.99
C GLY A 61 5.38 -2.50 14.09
N SER A 62 4.79 -1.57 13.34
CA SER A 62 3.71 -1.84 12.39
C SER A 62 4.15 -2.81 11.29
N GLY A 63 5.39 -2.68 10.80
CA GLY A 63 5.94 -3.57 9.77
C GLY A 63 5.99 -5.04 10.18
N ASN A 64 6.12 -5.35 11.47
CA ASN A 64 6.17 -6.74 11.96
C ASN A 64 4.82 -7.45 11.98
N ILE A 65 3.71 -6.69 12.04
CA ILE A 65 2.35 -7.23 12.04
C ILE A 65 1.61 -6.97 10.71
N SER A 66 2.21 -6.15 9.85
CA SER A 66 1.66 -5.82 8.53
C SER A 66 1.51 -7.09 7.69
N ARG A 67 0.33 -7.25 7.09
CA ARG A 67 0.06 -8.28 6.09
C ARG A 67 -0.15 -7.59 4.75
N LEU A 68 0.23 -8.26 3.66
CA LEU A 68 -0.21 -7.86 2.34
C LEU A 68 -1.73 -8.07 2.29
N ALA A 69 -2.47 -7.02 2.60
CA ALA A 69 -3.89 -7.10 2.96
C ALA A 69 -4.83 -6.68 1.82
N LEU A 70 -4.31 -6.05 0.76
CA LEU A 70 -5.13 -5.72 -0.40
C LEU A 70 -5.24 -6.97 -1.28
N PRO A 71 -6.44 -7.54 -1.46
CA PRO A 71 -6.62 -8.61 -2.42
C PRO A 71 -6.30 -8.07 -3.81
N VAL A 72 -5.75 -8.92 -4.68
CA VAL A 72 -5.53 -8.57 -6.08
C VAL A 72 -6.88 -8.61 -6.78
N ILE A 73 -7.67 -7.56 -6.56
CA ILE A 73 -8.96 -7.34 -7.22
C ILE A 73 -8.68 -6.62 -8.52
N ILE A 74 -8.97 -7.26 -9.65
CA ILE A 74 -8.87 -6.65 -10.98
C ILE A 74 -9.76 -5.39 -11.08
N PRO A 75 -11.06 -5.42 -10.70
CA PRO A 75 -11.95 -4.27 -10.74
C PRO A 75 -11.83 -3.41 -9.47
N VAL A 76 -10.62 -2.93 -9.16
CA VAL A 76 -10.35 -2.17 -7.92
C VAL A 76 -11.09 -0.83 -7.87
N THR A 77 -11.38 -0.22 -9.02
CA THR A 77 -12.12 1.04 -9.09
C THR A 77 -13.56 0.83 -8.65
N GLU A 78 -14.23 -0.15 -9.24
CA GLU A 78 -15.61 -0.51 -8.92
C GLU A 78 -15.74 -0.98 -7.47
N PHE A 79 -14.76 -1.74 -6.97
CA PHE A 79 -14.69 -2.10 -5.56
C PHE A 79 -14.70 -0.85 -4.66
N ARG A 80 -13.82 0.13 -4.95
CA ARG A 80 -13.71 1.36 -4.17
C ARG A 80 -14.96 2.24 -4.25
N ASP A 81 -15.60 2.30 -5.41
CA ASP A 81 -16.82 3.10 -5.58
C ASP A 81 -17.99 2.50 -4.79
N ILE A 82 -18.22 1.19 -4.91
CA ILE A 82 -19.33 0.51 -4.22
C ILE A 82 -19.15 0.55 -2.70
N TYR A 83 -17.98 0.16 -2.20
CA TYR A 83 -17.70 0.20 -0.76
C TYR A 83 -17.52 1.62 -0.23
N GLY A 84 -17.13 2.58 -1.07
CA GLY A 84 -17.05 4.01 -0.72
C GLY A 84 -18.43 4.61 -0.44
N VAL A 85 -19.45 4.22 -1.20
CA VAL A 85 -20.85 4.61 -0.93
C VAL A 85 -21.31 4.02 0.40
N ALA A 86 -21.08 2.72 0.63
CA ALA A 86 -21.43 2.08 1.91
C ALA A 86 -20.73 2.75 3.10
N LEU A 87 -19.43 3.07 2.96
CA LEU A 87 -18.67 3.81 3.98
C LEU A 87 -19.30 5.18 4.27
N THR A 88 -19.68 5.92 3.23
CA THR A 88 -20.33 7.23 3.39
C THR A 88 -21.66 7.12 4.13
N ASN A 89 -22.47 6.11 3.80
CA ASN A 89 -23.75 5.87 4.47
C ASN A 89 -23.56 5.48 5.94
N MET A 90 -22.59 4.62 6.25
CA MET A 90 -22.25 4.25 7.63
C MET A 90 -21.80 5.47 8.45
N ILE A 91 -20.98 6.35 7.87
CA ILE A 91 -20.58 7.62 8.52
C ILE A 91 -21.81 8.52 8.77
N ALA A 92 -22.80 8.50 7.87
CA ALA A 92 -24.05 9.23 8.01
C ALA A 92 -25.06 8.58 8.98
N GLY A 93 -24.73 7.43 9.58
CA GLY A 93 -25.54 6.75 10.60
C GLY A 93 -26.40 5.59 10.11
N ALA A 94 -26.22 5.13 8.86
CA ALA A 94 -26.85 3.89 8.40
C ALA A 94 -26.27 2.66 9.12
N ASP A 95 -27.03 1.56 9.15
CA ASP A 95 -26.59 0.31 9.79
C ASP A 95 -25.40 -0.31 9.03
N PRO A 96 -24.27 -0.59 9.71
CA PRO A 96 -23.09 -1.15 9.06
C PRO A 96 -23.28 -2.52 8.45
N ALA A 97 -24.07 -3.40 9.08
CA ALA A 97 -24.24 -4.76 8.57
C ALA A 97 -25.06 -4.74 7.27
N ASP A 98 -26.12 -3.93 7.22
CA ASP A 98 -26.97 -3.79 6.05
C ASP A 98 -26.21 -3.15 4.88
N GLU A 99 -25.46 -2.06 5.11
CA GLU A 99 -24.69 -1.37 4.06
C GLU A 99 -23.59 -2.27 3.49
N LEU A 100 -22.87 -3.01 4.34
CA LEU A 100 -21.82 -3.93 3.88
C LEU A 100 -22.39 -5.15 3.15
N LYS A 101 -23.53 -5.69 3.60
CA LYS A 101 -24.21 -6.77 2.89
C LYS A 101 -24.66 -6.32 1.50
N LYS A 102 -25.28 -5.14 1.42
CA LYS A 102 -25.70 -4.53 0.15
C LYS A 102 -24.51 -4.27 -0.78
N ALA A 103 -23.41 -3.69 -0.28
CA ALA A 103 -22.20 -3.48 -1.07
C ALA A 103 -21.60 -4.79 -1.58
N THR A 104 -21.60 -5.83 -0.74
CA THR A 104 -21.14 -7.17 -1.12
C THR A 104 -21.99 -7.74 -2.25
N GLU A 105 -23.32 -7.72 -2.12
CA GLU A 105 -24.26 -8.19 -3.14
C GLU A 105 -24.12 -7.42 -4.46
N GLN A 106 -23.88 -6.11 -4.40
CA GLN A 106 -23.64 -5.27 -5.58
C GLN A 106 -22.31 -5.58 -6.26
N PHE A 107 -21.25 -5.82 -5.49
CA PHE A 107 -19.91 -6.06 -6.02
C PHE A 107 -19.71 -7.49 -6.53
N GLN A 108 -20.38 -8.48 -5.94
CA GLN A 108 -20.24 -9.90 -6.31
C GLN A 108 -20.30 -10.17 -7.82
N PRO A 109 -21.30 -9.68 -8.60
CA PRO A 109 -21.34 -9.94 -10.04
C PRO A 109 -20.22 -9.24 -10.82
N VAL A 110 -19.62 -8.17 -10.28
CA VAL A 110 -18.45 -7.51 -10.88
C VAL A 110 -17.22 -8.38 -10.66
N LEU A 111 -17.04 -8.86 -9.43
CA LEU A 111 -15.96 -9.77 -9.05
C LEU A 111 -16.01 -11.05 -9.89
N ASP A 112 -17.16 -11.73 -9.92
CA ASP A 112 -17.36 -13.00 -10.65
C ASP A 112 -16.99 -12.88 -12.14
N ARG A 113 -17.34 -11.76 -12.79
CA ARG A 113 -16.97 -11.52 -14.19
C ARG A 113 -15.47 -11.29 -14.36
N SER A 114 -14.83 -10.65 -13.39
CA SER A 114 -13.42 -10.32 -13.46
C SER A 114 -12.50 -11.51 -13.19
N GLU A 115 -12.97 -12.50 -12.42
CA GLU A 115 -12.20 -13.69 -12.04
C GLU A 115 -12.34 -14.86 -13.05
N GLN A 116 -13.17 -14.70 -14.10
CA GLN A 116 -13.28 -15.67 -15.20
C GLN A 116 -12.12 -15.59 -16.22
N GLY A 117 -11.01 -14.94 -15.85
CA GLY A 117 -9.79 -14.83 -16.64
C GLY A 117 -8.99 -16.12 -16.74
#